data_AF-A0A8J1MJ41-F1
#
_entry.id   AF-A0A8J1MJ41-F1
#
_cell.length_a   1.000
_cell.length_b   1.000
_cell.length_c   1.000
_cell.angle_alpha   90.00
_cell.angle_beta   90.00
_cell.angle_gamma   90.00
#
_symmetry.space_group_name_H-M   'P 1'
#
loop_
_entity.id
_entity.type
_entity.pdbx_description
1 polymer ?
#
loop_
_entity_poly.entity_id
_entity_poly.type
_entity_poly.pdbx_seq_one_letter_code
_entity_poly.pdbx_strand_id
1 'polypeptide(L)'
;MLNSVFSIAMILQFLIDWINGELKEEHIVVKSLEEDLYDGLVLHHLLKKIAGMKLEVEEIVLSANSQKRKLGIIMEAISQSLQLQETDLKWSINEIHNKDLLCTLHLIVALAQHFRPDLELPSNVAVEVIKVEAIMNEQAPGKPEPDTDGAGEPVC
;
A
#
# COMPACT_ATOMS: atom_id res chain seq x y z
N MET A 1 9.39 6.82 -18.36
CA MET A 1 8.37 5.85 -17.89
C MET A 1 8.92 4.45 -17.69
N LEU A 2 9.72 3.87 -18.62
CA LEU A 2 10.26 2.51 -18.49
C LEU A 2 11.12 2.24 -17.23
N ASN A 3 11.99 3.17 -16.82
CA ASN A 3 12.79 3.00 -15.61
C ASN A 3 11.95 2.92 -14.33
N SER A 4 10.79 3.59 -14.32
CA SER A 4 9.91 3.64 -13.14
C SER A 4 9.11 2.36 -12.95
N VAL A 5 8.61 1.79 -14.05
CA VAL A 5 7.88 0.53 -14.03
C VAL A 5 8.80 -0.64 -13.65
N PHE A 6 10.06 -0.62 -14.10
CA PHE A 6 11.04 -1.66 -13.77
C PHE A 6 11.40 -1.66 -12.28
N SER A 7 11.52 -0.48 -11.66
CA SER A 7 11.74 -0.34 -10.21
C SER A 7 10.59 -0.93 -9.39
N ILE A 8 9.34 -0.61 -9.72
CA ILE A 8 8.16 -1.09 -8.97
C ILE A 8 8.05 -2.62 -9.03
N ALA A 9 8.20 -3.20 -10.23
CA ALA A 9 8.16 -4.65 -10.42
C ALA A 9 9.24 -5.36 -9.58
N MET A 10 10.43 -4.77 -9.47
CA MET A 10 11.51 -5.31 -8.66
C MET A 10 11.20 -5.30 -7.16
N ILE A 11 10.57 -4.23 -6.65
CA ILE A 11 10.10 -4.20 -5.24
C ILE A 11 9.05 -5.27 -5.03
N LEU A 12 8.06 -5.34 -5.91
CA LEU A 12 6.94 -6.25 -5.76
C LEU A 12 7.46 -7.67 -5.61
N GLN A 13 8.34 -8.08 -6.53
CA GLN A 13 8.97 -9.38 -6.46
C GLN A 13 9.79 -9.57 -5.18
N PHE A 14 10.60 -8.58 -4.80
CA PHE A 14 11.41 -8.65 -3.59
C PHE A 14 10.56 -8.79 -2.31
N LEU A 15 9.48 -8.02 -2.19
CA LEU A 15 8.56 -8.09 -1.05
C LEU A 15 7.80 -9.42 -1.04
N ILE A 16 7.37 -9.92 -2.19
CA ILE A 16 6.75 -11.24 -2.33
C ILE A 16 7.72 -12.33 -1.87
N ASP A 17 8.97 -12.29 -2.35
CA ASP A 17 10.00 -13.27 -1.98
C ASP A 17 10.33 -13.21 -0.48
N TRP A 18 10.38 -12.00 0.09
CA TRP A 18 10.56 -11.80 1.52
C TRP A 18 9.40 -12.38 2.34
N ILE A 19 8.15 -12.03 2.02
CA ILE A 19 6.96 -12.55 2.72
C ILE A 19 6.91 -14.08 2.63
N ASN A 20 7.15 -14.64 1.43
CA ASN A 20 7.21 -16.07 1.22
C ASN A 20 8.34 -16.73 2.02
N GLY A 21 9.48 -16.06 2.18
CA GLY A 21 10.57 -16.52 3.02
C GLY A 21 10.19 -16.61 4.50
N GLU A 22 9.53 -15.57 5.03
CA GLU A 22 9.08 -15.52 6.43
C GLU A 22 7.96 -16.54 6.70
N LEU A 23 7.02 -16.71 5.77
CA LEU A 23 5.83 -17.56 5.93
C LEU A 23 6.00 -18.99 5.41
N LYS A 24 7.21 -19.36 4.99
CA LYS A 24 7.51 -20.68 4.42
C LYS A 24 7.12 -21.84 5.35
N GLU A 25 7.33 -21.67 6.65
CA GLU A 25 7.01 -22.68 7.67
C GLU A 25 5.50 -22.84 7.89
N GLU A 26 4.72 -21.81 7.55
CA GLU A 26 3.24 -21.84 7.64
C GLU A 26 2.59 -22.32 6.33
N HIS A 27 3.41 -22.72 5.34
CA HIS A 27 2.96 -23.18 4.01
C HIS A 27 2.11 -22.16 3.25
N ILE A 28 2.30 -20.86 3.53
CA ILE A 28 1.63 -19.77 2.83
C ILE A 28 2.51 -19.34 1.65
N VAL A 29 1.89 -19.16 0.49
CA VAL A 29 2.56 -18.70 -0.74
C VAL A 29 1.79 -17.53 -1.33
N VAL A 30 2.41 -16.36 -1.28
CA VAL A 30 1.96 -15.10 -1.88
C VAL A 30 2.44 -15.04 -3.33
N LYS A 31 1.55 -14.62 -4.21
CA LYS A 31 1.79 -14.39 -5.65
C LYS A 31 1.46 -12.96 -6.07
N SER A 32 0.48 -12.33 -5.43
CA SER A 32 0.12 -10.93 -5.62
C SER A 32 -0.19 -10.30 -4.28
N LEU A 33 0.43 -9.16 -4.01
CA LEU A 33 0.24 -8.47 -2.75
C LEU A 33 -1.23 -8.04 -2.60
N GLU A 34 -1.84 -7.48 -3.64
CA GLU A 34 -3.21 -7.00 -3.54
C GLU A 34 -4.25 -8.14 -3.46
N GLU A 35 -3.99 -9.29 -4.11
CA GLU A 35 -4.90 -10.43 -4.11
C GLU A 35 -4.77 -11.33 -2.88
N ASP A 36 -3.60 -11.40 -2.26
CA ASP A 36 -3.34 -12.32 -1.14
C ASP A 36 -3.43 -11.64 0.24
N LEU A 37 -3.31 -10.30 0.33
CA LEU A 37 -3.30 -9.58 1.62
C LEU A 37 -4.66 -8.94 1.97
N TYR A 38 -5.58 -8.82 1.01
CA TYR A 38 -6.83 -8.04 1.16
C TYR A 38 -7.78 -8.56 2.26
N ASP A 39 -7.69 -9.84 2.62
CA ASP A 39 -8.55 -10.45 3.65
C ASP A 39 -7.89 -10.44 5.05
N GLY A 40 -6.65 -9.97 5.13
CA GLY A 40 -5.84 -9.90 6.34
C GLY A 40 -5.28 -11.23 6.83
N LEU A 41 -5.44 -12.35 6.10
CA LEU A 41 -4.86 -13.63 6.51
C LEU A 41 -3.33 -13.58 6.47
N VAL A 42 -2.76 -13.25 5.30
CA VAL A 42 -1.31 -13.16 5.13
C VAL A 42 -0.69 -12.13 6.09
N LEU A 43 -1.33 -10.97 6.25
CA LEU A 43 -0.88 -9.93 7.18
C LEU A 43 -0.83 -10.42 8.63
N HIS A 44 -1.86 -11.15 9.09
CA HIS A 44 -1.88 -11.71 10.44
C HIS A 44 -0.70 -12.68 10.67
N HIS A 45 -0.48 -13.62 9.76
CA HIS A 45 0.62 -14.58 9.87
C HIS A 45 1.98 -13.88 9.80
N LEU A 46 2.12 -12.90 8.92
CA LEU A 46 3.35 -12.12 8.78
C LEU A 46 3.70 -11.41 10.09
N LEU A 47 2.74 -10.68 10.70
CA LEU A 47 2.97 -10.01 11.99
C LEU A 47 3.27 -10.98 13.12
N LYS A 48 2.59 -12.13 13.15
CA LYS A 48 2.89 -13.19 14.12
C LYS A 48 4.33 -13.67 13.98
N LYS A 49 4.85 -13.78 12.75
CA LYS A 49 6.20 -14.24 12.48
C LYS A 49 7.27 -13.17 12.77
N ILE A 50 7.10 -11.96 12.22
CA ILE A 50 8.14 -10.91 12.28
C ILE A 50 8.09 -10.07 13.55
N ALA A 51 6.90 -9.91 14.15
CA ALA A 51 6.70 -9.10 15.35
C ALA A 51 6.41 -9.96 16.60
N GLY A 52 6.24 -11.28 16.44
CA GLY A 52 5.84 -12.16 17.54
C GLY A 52 4.42 -11.90 18.07
N MET A 53 3.60 -11.14 17.33
CA MET A 53 2.29 -10.69 17.77
C MET A 53 1.22 -11.77 17.59
N LYS A 54 0.54 -12.11 18.67
CA LYS A 54 -0.65 -12.97 18.60
C LYS A 54 -1.89 -12.10 18.58
N LEU A 55 -2.45 -11.90 17.40
CA LEU A 55 -3.71 -11.18 17.25
C LEU A 55 -4.86 -12.16 17.48
N GLU A 56 -5.81 -11.79 18.34
CA GLU A 56 -7.03 -12.57 18.56
C GLU A 56 -8.04 -12.30 17.43
N VAL A 57 -7.70 -12.76 16.22
CA VAL A 57 -8.55 -12.62 15.03
C VAL A 57 -9.05 -13.99 14.55
N GLU A 58 -10.29 -14.01 14.04
CA GLU A 58 -10.85 -15.22 13.43
C GLU A 58 -10.01 -15.63 12.20
N GLU A 59 -9.55 -16.89 12.19
CA GLU A 59 -8.77 -17.42 11.06
C GLU A 59 -9.66 -17.67 9.84
N ILE A 60 -10.92 -18.08 10.05
CA ILE A 60 -11.90 -18.33 9.00
C ILE A 60 -12.90 -17.19 8.97
N VAL A 61 -12.86 -16.40 7.90
CA VAL A 61 -13.65 -15.18 7.76
C VAL A 61 -14.50 -15.27 6.50
N LEU A 62 -15.80 -15.50 6.67
CA LEU A 62 -16.70 -15.82 5.53
C LEU A 62 -17.45 -14.60 4.98
N SER A 63 -17.42 -13.46 5.67
CA SER A 63 -18.13 -12.24 5.26
C SER A 63 -17.18 -11.05 5.09
N ALA A 64 -17.51 -10.14 4.16
CA ALA A 64 -16.75 -8.91 3.94
C ALA A 64 -16.67 -8.03 5.21
N ASN A 65 -17.73 -8.00 6.02
CA ASN A 65 -17.73 -7.25 7.28
C ASN A 65 -16.76 -7.85 8.30
N SER A 66 -16.71 -9.18 8.40
CA SER A 66 -15.76 -9.86 9.28
C SER A 66 -14.32 -9.67 8.79
N GLN A 67 -14.07 -9.64 7.48
CA GLN A 67 -12.75 -9.35 6.90
C GLN A 67 -12.29 -7.94 7.27
N LYS A 68 -13.15 -6.93 7.10
CA LYS A 68 -12.85 -5.55 7.50
C LYS A 68 -12.58 -5.42 8.99
N ARG A 69 -13.30 -6.17 9.84
CA ARG A 69 -13.05 -6.20 11.29
C ARG A 69 -11.68 -6.81 11.61
N LYS A 70 -11.31 -7.93 10.96
CA LYS A 70 -9.99 -8.56 11.09
C LYS A 70 -8.89 -7.60 10.66
N LEU A 71 -9.04 -6.97 9.50
CA LEU A 71 -8.14 -5.92 9.05
C LEU A 71 -8.05 -4.77 10.05
N GLY A 72 -9.16 -4.33 10.64
CA GLY A 72 -9.13 -3.26 11.65
C GLY A 72 -8.22 -3.58 12.83
N ILE A 73 -8.32 -4.79 13.39
CA ILE A 73 -7.45 -5.25 14.48
C ILE A 73 -5.98 -5.31 14.03
N ILE A 74 -5.73 -5.81 12.82
CA ILE A 74 -4.38 -5.88 12.23
C ILE A 74 -3.80 -4.47 12.05
N MET A 75 -4.56 -3.53 11.46
CA MET A 75 -4.11 -2.16 11.21
C MET A 75 -3.84 -1.41 12.50
N GLU A 76 -4.66 -1.61 13.54
CA GLU A 76 -4.43 -1.04 14.86
C GLU A 76 -3.11 -1.55 15.45
N ALA A 77 -2.86 -2.86 15.40
CA ALA A 77 -1.60 -3.44 15.87
C ALA A 77 -0.39 -2.91 15.09
N ILE A 78 -0.51 -2.74 13.78
CA ILE A 78 0.56 -2.19 12.93
C ILE A 78 0.81 -0.72 13.29
N SER A 79 -0.24 0.09 13.42
CA SER A 79 -0.13 1.51 13.77
C SER A 79 0.59 1.69 15.11
N GLN A 80 0.21 0.89 16.12
CA GLN A 80 0.85 0.87 17.43
C GLN A 80 2.33 0.44 17.36
N SER A 81 2.64 -0.54 16.52
CA SER A 81 4.02 -1.03 16.33
C SER A 81 4.92 0.01 15.69
N LEU A 82 4.43 0.64 14.61
CA LEU A 82 5.17 1.63 13.86
C LEU A 82 5.20 3.01 14.55
N GLN A 83 4.45 3.17 15.66
CA GLN A 83 4.28 4.45 16.36
C GLN A 83 3.81 5.58 15.43
N LEU A 84 3.00 5.22 14.42
CA LEU A 84 2.47 6.17 13.44
C LEU A 84 1.15 6.77 13.95
N GLN A 85 0.93 8.04 13.63
CA GLN A 85 -0.38 8.65 13.80
C GLN A 85 -1.26 8.31 12.59
N GLU A 86 -2.58 8.25 12.80
CA GLU A 86 -3.54 7.93 11.71
C GLU A 86 -3.43 8.88 10.52
N THR A 87 -2.97 10.12 10.73
CA THR A 87 -2.77 11.13 9.68
C THR A 87 -1.57 10.87 8.77
N ASP A 88 -0.61 10.05 9.22
CA ASP A 88 0.62 9.74 8.49
C ASP A 88 0.51 8.42 7.71
N LEU A 89 -0.59 7.68 7.90
CA LEU A 89 -0.82 6.40 7.23
C LEU A 89 -1.19 6.62 5.76
N LYS A 90 -0.45 5.96 4.87
CA LYS A 90 -0.72 5.93 3.43
C LYS A 90 -1.68 4.81 3.02
N TRP A 91 -2.29 4.14 3.98
CA TRP A 91 -3.19 3.01 3.79
C TRP A 91 -4.35 3.09 4.78
N SER A 92 -5.53 2.60 4.40
CA SER A 92 -6.60 2.30 5.34
C SER A 92 -7.17 0.91 5.08
N ILE A 93 -8.02 0.46 6.01
CA ILE A 93 -8.74 -0.82 5.92
C ILE A 93 -9.46 -0.95 4.57
N ASN A 94 -10.03 0.14 4.07
CA ASN A 94 -10.85 0.10 2.87
C ASN A 94 -10.00 -0.05 1.61
N GLU A 95 -8.86 0.64 1.47
CA GLU A 95 -7.98 0.51 0.31
C GLU A 95 -7.34 -0.88 0.27
N ILE A 96 -6.91 -1.41 1.42
CA ILE A 96 -6.36 -2.78 1.48
C ILE A 96 -7.43 -3.82 1.12
N HIS A 97 -8.64 -3.70 1.67
CA HIS A 97 -9.75 -4.63 1.35
C HIS A 97 -10.19 -4.53 -0.12
N ASN A 98 -10.10 -3.34 -0.71
CA ASN A 98 -10.38 -3.09 -2.13
C ASN A 98 -9.21 -3.47 -3.05
N LYS A 99 -8.16 -4.09 -2.52
CA LYS A 99 -6.99 -4.54 -3.29
C LYS A 99 -6.24 -3.39 -3.96
N ASP A 100 -6.14 -2.26 -3.26
CA ASP A 100 -5.29 -1.16 -3.71
C ASP A 100 -3.82 -1.56 -3.54
N LEU A 101 -3.15 -1.77 -4.68
CA LEU A 101 -1.77 -2.19 -4.72
C LEU A 101 -0.83 -1.16 -4.09
N LEU A 102 -1.08 0.14 -4.29
CA LEU A 102 -0.21 1.19 -3.80
C LEU A 102 -0.27 1.27 -2.27
N CYS A 103 -1.46 1.29 -1.69
CA CYS A 103 -1.65 1.23 -0.24
C CYS A 103 -1.06 -0.04 0.36
N THR A 104 -1.26 -1.19 -0.31
CA THR A 104 -0.69 -2.48 0.13
C THR A 104 0.84 -2.45 0.09
N LEU A 105 1.44 -1.89 -0.95
CA LEU A 105 2.89 -1.69 -1.05
C LEU A 105 3.41 -0.80 0.07
N HIS A 106 2.81 0.36 0.30
CA HIS A 106 3.22 1.28 1.37
C HIS A 106 3.22 0.59 2.73
N LEU A 107 2.17 -0.18 3.02
CA LEU A 107 2.06 -0.94 4.26
C LEU A 107 3.19 -1.96 4.41
N ILE A 108 3.44 -2.78 3.39
CA ILE A 108 4.45 -3.84 3.46
C ILE A 108 5.86 -3.26 3.51
N VAL A 109 6.14 -2.17 2.78
CA VAL A 109 7.43 -1.47 2.87
C VAL A 109 7.66 -0.94 4.29
N ALA A 110 6.64 -0.33 4.91
CA ALA A 110 6.75 0.17 6.28
C ALA A 110 7.03 -0.96 7.29
N LEU A 111 6.35 -2.10 7.14
CA LEU A 111 6.60 -3.28 7.97
C LEU A 111 8.00 -3.85 7.78
N ALA A 112 8.45 -3.98 6.53
CA ALA A 112 9.78 -4.47 6.21
C ALA A 112 10.87 -3.58 6.82
N GLN A 113 10.77 -2.26 6.65
CA GLN A 113 11.74 -1.30 7.20
C GLN A 113 11.78 -1.31 8.73
N HIS A 114 10.64 -1.49 9.38
CA HIS A 114 10.57 -1.47 10.84
C HIS A 114 11.04 -2.77 11.49
N PHE A 115 10.54 -3.92 11.03
CA PHE A 115 10.83 -5.21 11.66
C PHE A 115 12.08 -5.89 11.11
N ARG A 116 12.53 -5.49 9.92
CA ARG A 116 13.75 -5.99 9.26
C ARG A 116 14.57 -4.81 8.70
N PRO A 117 15.14 -3.95 9.56
CA PRO A 117 15.98 -2.84 9.09
C PRO A 117 17.22 -3.30 8.31
N ASP A 118 17.68 -4.53 8.54
CA ASP A 118 18.78 -5.17 7.79
C ASP A 118 18.36 -5.66 6.39
N LEU A 119 17.07 -5.59 6.05
CA LEU A 119 16.58 -5.93 4.72
C LEU A 119 17.00 -4.84 3.74
N GLU A 120 17.97 -5.13 2.89
CA GLU A 120 18.46 -4.21 1.86
C GLU A 120 17.39 -4.00 0.78
N LEU A 121 16.45 -3.09 1.05
CA LEU A 121 15.52 -2.63 0.04
C LEU A 121 16.32 -1.95 -1.08
N PRO A 122 16.00 -2.22 -2.36
CA PRO A 122 16.76 -1.67 -3.46
C PRO A 122 16.79 -0.13 -3.40
N SER A 123 18.01 0.44 -3.40
CA SER A 123 18.33 1.80 -2.92
C SER A 123 17.65 2.94 -3.70
N ASN A 124 17.23 2.68 -4.94
CA ASN A 124 16.67 3.69 -5.84
C ASN A 124 15.16 3.83 -5.73
N VAL A 125 14.54 3.10 -4.80
CA VAL A 125 13.17 2.64 -5.04
C VAL A 125 12.19 3.06 -3.96
N ALA A 126 12.62 3.24 -2.71
CA ALA A 126 11.78 3.84 -1.67
C ALA A 126 11.29 5.26 -2.04
N VAL A 127 12.13 6.02 -2.76
CA VAL A 127 11.79 7.37 -3.26
C VAL A 127 10.82 7.31 -4.44
N GLU A 128 10.87 6.24 -5.25
CA GLU A 128 10.09 6.16 -6.48
C GLU A 128 8.63 5.79 -6.23
N VAL A 129 8.33 4.88 -5.28
CA VAL A 129 6.94 4.57 -4.89
C VAL A 129 6.22 5.83 -4.38
N ILE A 130 6.91 6.65 -3.58
CA ILE A 130 6.40 7.94 -3.08
C ILE A 130 6.19 8.94 -4.24
N LYS A 131 7.02 8.88 -5.29
CA LYS A 131 6.89 9.75 -6.46
C LYS A 131 5.78 9.31 -7.41
N VAL A 132 5.48 8.01 -7.48
CA VAL A 132 4.37 7.46 -8.29
C VAL A 132 3.03 8.00 -7.81
N GLU A 133 2.84 8.16 -6.49
CA GLU A 133 1.67 8.84 -5.90
C GLU A 133 1.51 10.27 -6.46
N ALA A 134 2.59 11.05 -6.53
CA ALA A 134 2.55 12.42 -7.02
C ALA A 134 2.20 12.52 -8.52
N ILE A 135 2.75 11.64 -9.36
CA ILE A 135 2.46 11.67 -10.80
C ILE A 135 1.07 11.10 -11.17
N MET A 136 0.52 10.19 -10.36
CA MET A 136 -0.83 9.65 -10.60
C MET A 136 -1.92 10.60 -10.09
N ASN A 137 -1.61 11.47 -9.13
CA ASN A 137 -2.57 12.41 -8.56
C ASN A 137 -2.58 13.80 -9.24
N GLU A 138 -1.62 14.08 -10.13
CA GLU A 138 -1.61 15.27 -11.00
C GLU A 138 -2.23 14.99 -12.38
N GLN A 139 -3.52 14.70 -12.42
CA GLN A 139 -4.30 14.82 -13.66
C GLN A 139 -5.66 15.47 -13.41
N ALA A 140 -5.67 16.79 -13.37
CA ALA A 140 -6.85 17.59 -13.69
C ALA A 140 -6.47 18.69 -14.69
N PRO A 141 -6.73 18.52 -16.01
CA PRO A 141 -6.74 19.64 -16.94
C PRO A 141 -8.16 20.20 -16.98
N GLY A 142 -8.34 21.44 -16.54
CA GLY A 142 -9.64 22.09 -16.58
C GLY A 142 -9.64 23.51 -16.07
N LYS A 143 -8.67 24.34 -16.47
CA LYS A 143 -8.85 25.78 -16.39
C LYS A 143 -9.28 26.24 -17.78
N PRO A 144 -10.54 26.66 -18.01
CA PRO A 144 -10.90 27.30 -19.27
C PRO A 144 -10.11 28.62 -19.39
N GLU A 145 -9.48 28.79 -20.56
CA GLU A 145 -8.76 29.98 -20.98
C GLU A 145 -9.69 31.22 -21.01
N PRO A 146 -9.13 32.43 -20.91
CA PRO A 146 -9.90 33.67 -20.93
C PRO A 146 -10.36 34.00 -22.34
N ASP A 147 -11.68 34.14 -22.54
CA ASP A 147 -12.23 34.76 -23.74
C ASP A 147 -11.71 36.21 -23.83
N THR A 148 -10.82 36.43 -24.79
CA THR A 148 -10.40 37.78 -25.20
C THR A 148 -10.90 38.06 -26.60
N ASP A 149 -11.84 38.99 -26.63
CA ASP A 149 -11.97 40.09 -27.58
C ASP A 149 -12.57 39.82 -28.97
N GLY A 150 -13.43 40.75 -29.40
CA GLY A 150 -14.10 40.63 -30.70
C GLY A 150 -15.12 41.70 -31.07
N ALA A 151 -14.76 42.98 -30.88
CA ALA A 151 -15.12 44.11 -31.75
C ALA A 151 -16.60 44.51 -31.93
N GLY A 152 -16.90 45.76 -31.59
CA GLY A 152 -18.16 46.42 -31.94
C GLY A 152 -18.26 47.89 -31.54
N GLU A 153 -17.26 48.72 -31.88
CA GLU A 153 -17.46 50.16 -32.11
C GLU A 153 -17.10 50.44 -33.59
N PRO A 154 -17.56 51.53 -34.26
CA PRO A 154 -18.16 52.75 -33.71
C PRO A 154 -19.36 53.37 -34.51
N VAL A 155 -20.02 54.35 -33.86
CA VAL A 155 -20.49 55.67 -34.35
C VAL A 155 -21.59 55.78 -35.43
N CYS A 156 -22.72 56.42 -35.03
CA CYS A 156 -23.18 57.74 -35.50
C CYS A 156 -24.29 58.28 -34.58
#